data_AF-A0A924EPV5-F1
#
_entry.id   AF-A0A924EPV5-F1
#
_cell.length_a   1.000
_cell.length_b   1.000
_cell.length_c   1.000
_cell.angle_alpha   90.00
_cell.angle_beta   90.00
_cell.angle_gamma   90.00
#
_symmetry.space_group_name_H-M   'P 1'
#
loop_
_entity.id
_entity.type
_entity.pdbx_description
1 polymer ?
#
loop_
_entity_poly.entity_id
_entity_poly.type
_entity_poly.pdbx_seq_one_letter_code
_entity_poly.pdbx_strand_id
1 'polypeptide(L)'
;MIKNSLAILTVAASFSLLSAQDISTIRNTVDVYSNNPTTGTAKYQGMAGSMGALGGDISTINTNPAGIGVFISSDVDATLNINNSKNTTNFNGQSIDYKINKTELGQTGGVASFRLPDNSPWKFVNVAVNYSLQS
;
A
#
# COMPACT_ATOMS: atom_id res chain seq x y z
N MET A 1 44.55 11.51 39.86
CA MET A 1 44.12 12.36 38.73
C MET A 1 43.89 11.58 37.43
N ILE A 2 44.73 10.59 37.11
CA ILE A 2 44.62 9.80 35.85
C ILE A 2 43.35 8.93 35.77
N LYS A 3 42.93 8.29 36.86
CA LYS A 3 41.77 7.37 36.89
C LYS A 3 40.45 8.08 36.52
N ASN A 4 40.24 9.30 36.98
CA ASN A 4 39.02 10.08 36.72
C ASN A 4 39.00 10.60 35.27
N SER A 5 40.16 10.93 34.71
CA SER A 5 40.29 11.33 33.31
C SER A 5 39.99 10.17 32.35
N LEU A 6 40.42 8.95 32.70
CA LEU A 6 40.15 7.74 31.92
C LEU A 6 38.66 7.36 31.91
N ALA A 7 37.97 7.57 33.03
CA ALA A 7 36.53 7.34 33.13
C ALA A 7 35.73 8.31 32.24
N ILE A 8 36.14 9.57 32.15
CA ILE A 8 35.48 10.56 31.28
C ILE A 8 35.69 10.22 29.80
N LEU A 9 36.90 9.78 29.44
CA LEU A 9 37.23 9.42 28.06
C LEU A 9 36.45 8.18 27.58
N THR A 10 36.26 7.20 28.46
CA THR A 10 35.50 5.98 28.15
C THR A 10 34.00 6.24 28.01
N VAL A 11 33.43 7.16 28.79
CA VAL A 11 32.04 7.60 28.63
C VAL A 11 31.86 8.40 27.33
N ALA A 12 32.79 9.30 27.00
CA ALA A 12 32.72 10.04 25.73
C ALA A 12 32.81 9.13 24.50
N ALA A 13 33.69 8.12 24.55
CA ALA A 13 33.86 7.15 23.47
C ALA A 13 32.64 6.25 23.27
N SER A 14 31.93 5.88 24.35
CA SER A 14 30.69 5.13 24.22
C SER A 14 29.57 5.96 23.60
N PHE A 15 29.45 7.25 23.93
CA PHE A 15 28.48 8.15 23.26
C PHE A 15 28.74 8.33 21.76
N SER A 16 30.00 8.30 21.31
CA SER A 16 30.34 8.39 19.88
C SER A 16 30.05 7.12 19.07
N LEU A 17 29.76 6.00 19.73
CA LEU A 17 29.42 4.73 19.09
C LEU A 17 27.91 4.45 19.09
N LEU A 18 27.10 5.25 19.80
CA LEU A 18 25.65 5.20 19.68
C LEU A 18 25.22 5.83 18.36
N SER A 19 25.19 4.98 17.32
CA SER A 19 24.45 5.28 16.10
C SER A 19 22.96 5.18 16.42
N ALA A 20 22.24 6.30 16.49
CA ALA A 20 20.78 6.26 16.57
C ALA A 20 20.26 5.68 15.24
N GLN A 21 19.67 4.48 15.29
CA GLN A 21 19.03 3.91 14.11
C GLN A 21 17.77 4.73 13.81
N ASP A 22 17.77 5.40 12.66
CA ASP A 22 16.61 6.15 12.20
C ASP A 22 15.43 5.18 11.99
N ILE A 23 14.35 5.38 12.77
CA ILE A 23 13.12 4.58 12.70
C ILE A 23 12.57 4.52 11.26
N SER A 24 12.81 5.56 10.45
CA SER A 24 12.40 5.58 9.05
C SER A 24 13.04 4.44 8.24
N THR A 25 14.26 4.01 8.57
CA THR A 25 14.97 2.93 7.87
C THR A 25 14.31 1.58 8.12
N ILE A 26 13.88 1.32 9.37
CA ILE A 26 13.16 0.09 9.73
C ILE A 26 11.78 0.08 9.09
N ARG A 27 11.06 1.21 9.13
CA ARG A 27 9.74 1.31 8.49
C ARG A 27 9.82 1.16 6.98
N ASN A 28 10.78 1.80 6.33
CA ASN A 28 11.01 1.68 4.89
C ASN A 28 11.38 0.24 4.52
N THR A 29 12.17 -0.45 5.35
CA THR A 29 12.44 -1.89 5.18
C THR A 29 11.15 -2.70 5.29
N VAL A 30 10.31 -2.44 6.29
CA VAL A 30 9.01 -3.14 6.39
C VAL A 30 8.10 -2.79 5.22
N ASP A 31 8.01 -1.55 4.76
CA ASP A 31 7.11 -1.20 3.65
C ASP A 31 7.63 -1.71 2.29
N VAL A 32 8.96 -1.76 2.09
CA VAL A 32 9.60 -2.30 0.88
C VAL A 32 9.59 -3.83 0.84
N TYR A 33 9.72 -4.50 1.99
CA TYR A 33 9.80 -5.97 2.06
C TYR A 33 8.55 -6.62 2.65
N SER A 34 7.57 -5.86 3.15
CA SER A 34 6.26 -6.42 3.49
C SER A 34 5.54 -6.69 2.18
N ASN A 35 5.20 -7.96 1.97
CA ASN A 35 4.41 -8.42 0.84
C ASN A 35 2.94 -7.94 0.93
N ASN A 36 2.69 -6.67 1.25
CA ASN A 36 1.35 -6.12 1.33
C ASN A 36 1.16 -4.93 0.40
N PRO A 37 1.32 -5.12 -0.93
CA PRO A 37 1.07 -4.06 -1.89
C PRO A 37 -0.41 -3.65 -1.84
N THR A 38 -0.66 -2.35 -1.81
CA THR A 38 -1.99 -1.76 -1.96
C THR A 38 -2.49 -2.00 -3.39
N THR A 39 -3.09 -3.17 -3.60
CA THR A 39 -3.58 -3.59 -4.92
C THR A 39 -5.04 -3.22 -5.08
N GLY A 40 -5.39 -2.56 -6.18
CA GLY A 40 -6.73 -2.08 -6.44
C GLY A 40 -6.83 -1.40 -7.81
N THR A 41 -7.91 -0.67 -8.03
CA THR A 41 -8.02 0.31 -9.12
C THR A 41 -6.92 1.38 -9.01
N ALA A 42 -6.69 2.09 -10.12
CA ALA A 42 -5.78 3.24 -10.13
C ALA A 42 -6.16 4.29 -9.06
N LYS A 43 -7.46 4.49 -8.79
CA LYS A 43 -7.96 5.39 -7.74
C LYS A 43 -7.62 4.86 -6.34
N TYR A 44 -7.87 3.58 -6.07
CA TYR A 44 -7.55 2.94 -4.79
C TYR A 44 -6.05 3.03 -4.48
N GLN A 45 -5.22 2.73 -5.49
CA GLN A 45 -3.77 2.69 -5.38
C GLN A 45 -3.15 4.09 -5.31
N GLY A 46 -3.66 5.05 -6.09
CA GLY A 46 -3.27 6.46 -6.01
C GLY A 46 -3.59 7.12 -4.67
N MET A 47 -4.62 6.60 -3.97
CA MET A 47 -4.98 6.99 -2.61
C MET A 47 -4.27 6.15 -1.54
N ALA A 48 -3.22 5.41 -1.90
CA ALA A 48 -2.44 4.52 -1.04
C ALA A 48 -3.29 3.53 -0.22
N GLY A 49 -4.42 3.06 -0.78
CA GLY A 49 -5.33 2.13 -0.13
C GLY A 49 -6.26 2.75 0.93
N SER A 50 -6.23 4.06 1.13
CA SER A 50 -7.12 4.74 2.09
C SER A 50 -8.61 4.60 1.75
N MET A 51 -8.92 4.35 0.48
CA MET A 51 -10.27 4.03 0.02
C MET A 51 -10.86 2.81 0.74
N GLY A 52 -10.05 1.88 1.26
CA GLY A 52 -10.54 0.75 2.06
C GLY A 52 -11.32 1.18 3.30
N ALA A 53 -10.98 2.32 3.89
CA ALA A 53 -11.71 2.92 5.01
C ALA A 53 -12.87 3.82 4.53
N LEU A 54 -12.66 4.61 3.48
CA LEU A 54 -13.63 5.60 3.01
C LEU A 54 -14.80 4.99 2.21
N GLY A 55 -14.57 3.90 1.47
CA GLY A 55 -15.53 3.34 0.51
C GLY A 55 -15.63 4.13 -0.80
N GLY A 56 -16.55 3.76 -1.68
CA GLY A 56 -16.77 4.47 -2.96
C GLY A 56 -15.71 4.21 -4.04
N ASP A 57 -15.05 3.04 -3.97
CA ASP A 57 -14.23 2.47 -5.03
C ASP A 57 -14.48 0.96 -5.09
N ILE A 58 -14.51 0.37 -6.30
CA ILE A 58 -14.86 -1.04 -6.45
C ILE A 58 -13.86 -1.99 -5.77
N SER A 59 -12.59 -1.57 -5.61
CA SER A 59 -11.55 -2.35 -4.90
C SER A 59 -11.82 -2.49 -3.42
N THR A 60 -12.59 -1.57 -2.83
CA THR A 60 -12.88 -1.59 -1.40
C THR A 60 -13.70 -2.81 -1.03
N ILE A 61 -14.38 -3.46 -1.98
CA ILE A 61 -15.10 -4.73 -1.75
C ILE A 61 -14.18 -5.79 -1.14
N ASN A 62 -12.91 -5.84 -1.55
CA ASN A 62 -11.96 -6.84 -1.07
C ASN A 62 -11.54 -6.61 0.38
N THR A 63 -11.46 -5.35 0.83
CA THR A 63 -11.01 -4.98 2.18
C THR A 63 -12.14 -4.67 3.15
N ASN A 64 -13.22 -4.08 2.64
CA ASN A 64 -14.38 -3.60 3.37
C ASN A 64 -15.64 -3.65 2.48
N PRO A 65 -16.39 -4.78 2.49
CA PRO A 65 -17.61 -4.93 1.70
C PRO A 65 -18.67 -3.87 1.97
N ALA A 66 -18.73 -3.26 3.16
CA ALA A 66 -19.67 -2.18 3.46
C ALA A 66 -19.38 -0.89 2.69
N GLY A 67 -18.16 -0.72 2.17
CA GLY A 67 -17.75 0.42 1.35
C GLY A 67 -18.56 0.57 0.05
N ILE A 68 -19.24 -0.48 -0.41
CA ILE A 68 -20.17 -0.40 -1.55
C ILE A 68 -21.39 0.47 -1.25
N GLY A 69 -21.78 0.61 0.03
CA GLY A 69 -22.91 1.44 0.44
C GLY A 69 -22.68 2.94 0.23
N VAL A 70 -21.45 3.35 -0.06
CA VAL A 70 -21.06 4.74 -0.30
C VAL A 70 -21.37 5.19 -1.73
N PHE A 71 -21.52 4.25 -2.67
CA PHE A 71 -21.91 4.59 -4.05
C PHE A 71 -23.33 5.16 -4.10
N ILE A 72 -23.47 6.27 -4.82
CA ILE A 72 -24.74 6.97 -5.09
C ILE A 72 -25.14 6.93 -6.57
N SER A 73 -24.28 6.36 -7.40
CA SER A 73 -24.44 6.18 -8.84
C SER A 73 -23.91 4.82 -9.26
N SER A 74 -24.37 4.35 -10.42
CA SER A 74 -23.83 3.15 -11.05
C SER A 74 -22.56 3.51 -11.82
N ASP A 75 -21.46 2.83 -11.53
CA ASP A 75 -20.13 3.08 -12.10
C ASP A 75 -19.53 1.76 -12.63
N VAL A 76 -18.65 1.85 -13.63
CA VAL A 76 -17.88 0.72 -14.18
C VAL A 76 -16.42 1.14 -14.27
N ASP A 77 -15.52 0.28 -13.77
CA ASP A 77 -14.10 0.54 -13.68
C ASP A 77 -13.29 -0.57 -14.36
N ALA A 78 -12.21 -0.17 -15.03
CA ALA A 78 -11.17 -1.06 -15.53
C ALA A 78 -9.82 -0.40 -15.31
N THR A 79 -8.85 -1.17 -14.82
CA THR A 79 -7.51 -0.70 -14.46
C THR A 79 -6.46 -1.60 -15.11
N LEU A 80 -5.52 -0.96 -15.82
CA LEU A 80 -4.30 -1.60 -16.32
C LEU A 80 -3.21 -1.47 -15.26
N ASN A 81 -2.53 -2.58 -14.97
CA ASN A 81 -1.39 -2.64 -14.08
C ASN A 81 -0.10 -2.80 -14.89
N ILE A 82 0.87 -1.92 -14.68
CA ILE A 82 2.17 -1.93 -15.34
C ILE A 82 3.24 -1.92 -14.26
N ASN A 83 3.96 -3.02 -14.11
CA ASN A 83 5.08 -3.16 -13.17
C ASN A 83 6.38 -3.35 -13.93
N ASN A 84 7.28 -2.36 -13.83
CA ASN A 84 8.62 -2.41 -14.39
C ASN A 84 9.62 -2.15 -13.27
N SER A 85 10.38 -3.18 -12.90
CA SER A 85 11.38 -3.09 -11.83
C SER A 85 12.69 -3.71 -12.28
N LYS A 86 13.80 -3.01 -12.03
CA LYS A 86 15.16 -3.51 -12.24
C LYS A 86 15.90 -3.39 -10.92
N ASN A 87 16.42 -4.51 -10.41
CA ASN A 87 17.28 -4.56 -9.26
C ASN A 87 18.63 -5.17 -9.66
N THR A 88 19.72 -4.54 -9.28
CA THR A 88 21.08 -5.02 -9.56
C THR A 88 21.77 -5.25 -8.23
N THR A 89 22.11 -6.51 -7.95
CA THR A 89 22.77 -6.91 -6.71
C THR A 89 24.26 -7.12 -6.96
N ASN A 90 25.09 -6.45 -6.17
CA ASN A 90 26.55 -6.58 -6.28
C ASN A 90 27.10 -7.30 -5.04
N PHE A 91 27.84 -8.39 -5.24
CA PHE A 91 28.50 -9.12 -4.17
C PHE A 91 29.90 -9.57 -4.60
N ASN A 92 30.92 -9.22 -3.83
CA ASN A 92 32.33 -9.52 -4.14
C ASN A 92 32.76 -9.20 -5.58
N GLY A 93 32.30 -8.06 -6.13
CA GLY A 93 32.63 -7.64 -7.49
C GLY A 93 31.86 -8.36 -8.61
N GLN A 94 31.00 -9.32 -8.28
CA GLN A 94 30.03 -9.92 -9.19
C GLN A 94 28.71 -9.16 -9.12
N SER A 95 28.11 -8.87 -10.27
CA SER A 95 26.83 -8.17 -10.38
C SER A 95 25.78 -9.09 -10.98
N ILE A 96 24.61 -9.20 -10.36
CA ILE A 96 23.46 -9.96 -10.84
C ILE A 96 22.31 -9.00 -11.09
N ASP A 97 21.80 -8.99 -12.30
CA ASP A 97 20.61 -8.22 -12.69
C ASP A 97 19.34 -9.07 -12.52
N TYR A 98 18.35 -8.51 -11.84
CA TYR A 98 16.98 -9.01 -11.76
C TYR A 98 16.03 -7.98 -12.37
N LYS A 99 15.19 -8.41 -13.31
CA LYS A 99 14.26 -7.54 -14.05
C LYS A 99 12.86 -8.14 -14.04
N ILE A 100 11.88 -7.30 -13.73
CA ILE A 100 10.45 -7.57 -13.85
C ILE A 100 9.90 -6.59 -14.89
N ASN A 101 9.23 -7.10 -15.91
CA ASN A 101 8.42 -6.31 -16.83
C ASN A 101 7.08 -7.03 -17.00
N LYS A 102 6.04 -6.53 -16.34
CA LYS A 102 4.71 -7.13 -16.30
C LYS A 102 3.68 -6.07 -16.67
N THR A 103 2.80 -6.41 -17.60
CA THR A 103 1.63 -5.60 -17.95
C THR A 103 0.42 -6.53 -17.97
N GLU A 104 -0.61 -6.19 -17.19
CA GLU A 104 -1.82 -7.00 -17.08
C GLU A 104 -3.05 -6.12 -16.80
N LEU A 105 -4.23 -6.68 -16.99
CA LEU A 105 -5.46 -6.05 -16.55
C LEU A 105 -5.58 -6.26 -15.04
N GLY A 106 -5.13 -5.27 -14.26
CA GLY A 106 -5.04 -5.39 -12.79
C GLY A 106 -6.40 -5.58 -12.13
N GLN A 107 -7.42 -4.84 -12.56
CA GLN A 107 -8.76 -4.95 -11.97
C GLN A 107 -9.84 -4.50 -12.94
N THR A 108 -11.01 -5.13 -12.89
CA THR A 108 -12.22 -4.64 -13.53
C THR A 108 -13.44 -4.95 -12.69
N GLY A 109 -14.45 -4.10 -12.74
CA GLY A 109 -15.67 -4.32 -11.99
C GLY A 109 -16.67 -3.20 -12.24
N GLY A 110 -17.80 -3.30 -11.56
CA GLY A 110 -18.82 -2.28 -11.62
C GLY A 110 -19.82 -2.40 -10.47
N VAL A 111 -20.53 -1.32 -10.25
CA VAL A 111 -21.58 -1.19 -9.25
C VAL A 111 -22.84 -0.67 -9.94
N ALA A 112 -23.97 -1.32 -9.64
CA ALA A 112 -25.30 -0.83 -9.94
C ALA A 112 -25.88 -0.24 -8.66
N SER A 113 -26.21 1.05 -8.70
CA SER A 113 -26.83 1.77 -7.58
C SER A 113 -28.29 2.11 -7.91
N PHE A 114 -29.20 1.66 -7.04
CA PHE A 114 -30.63 1.88 -7.17
C PHE A 114 -31.10 2.83 -6.07
N ARG A 115 -31.48 4.05 -6.44
CA ARG A 115 -32.07 5.01 -5.50
C ARG A 115 -33.50 4.60 -5.16
N LEU A 116 -33.80 4.53 -3.86
CA LEU A 116 -35.13 4.22 -3.35
C LEU A 116 -35.97 5.51 -3.17
N PRO A 117 -37.31 5.41 -3.13
CA PRO A 117 -38.20 6.55 -2.86
C PRO A 117 -37.96 7.18 -1.49
N ASP A 118 -38.29 8.47 -1.34
CA ASP A 118 -38.02 9.23 -0.11
C ASP A 118 -38.78 8.74 1.14
N ASN A 119 -39.79 7.88 0.97
CA ASN A 119 -40.52 7.27 2.10
C ASN A 119 -39.84 6.01 2.68
N SER A 120 -38.76 5.54 2.05
CA SER A 120 -38.02 4.37 2.49
C SER A 120 -36.99 4.74 3.56
N PRO A 121 -36.77 3.90 4.59
CA PRO A 121 -35.69 4.12 5.55
C PRO A 121 -34.30 4.00 4.90
N TRP A 122 -34.20 3.38 3.71
CA TRP A 122 -32.96 3.19 2.97
C TRP A 122 -32.94 4.11 1.74
N LYS A 123 -31.80 4.77 1.48
CA LYS A 123 -31.65 5.70 0.34
C LYS A 123 -31.23 5.00 -0.96
N PHE A 124 -30.36 3.99 -0.85
CA PHE A 124 -29.80 3.28 -1.99
C PHE A 124 -29.72 1.78 -1.72
N VAL A 125 -29.86 0.98 -2.77
CA VAL A 125 -29.45 -0.43 -2.81
C VAL A 125 -28.35 -0.56 -3.85
N ASN A 126 -27.20 -1.10 -3.44
CA ASN A 126 -26.03 -1.22 -4.31
C ASN A 126 -25.70 -2.70 -4.53
N VAL A 127 -25.50 -3.09 -5.79
CA VAL A 127 -25.05 -4.42 -6.19
C VAL A 127 -23.76 -4.26 -6.97
N ALA A 128 -22.71 -4.96 -6.59
CA ALA A 128 -21.40 -4.77 -7.19
C ALA A 128 -20.72 -6.09 -7.53
N VAL A 129 -19.90 -6.07 -8.58
CA VAL A 129 -19.05 -7.18 -9.00
C VAL A 129 -17.64 -6.63 -9.18
N ASN A 130 -16.67 -7.29 -8.55
CA ASN A 130 -15.25 -6.93 -8.64
C ASN A 130 -14.44 -8.15 -9.07
N TYR A 131 -13.57 -7.97 -10.06
CA TYR A 131 -12.57 -8.94 -10.47
C TYR A 131 -11.20 -8.27 -10.38
N SER A 132 -10.33 -8.78 -9.51
CA SER A 132 -8.99 -8.24 -9.27
C SER A 132 -7.95 -9.33 -9.43
N LEU A 133 -6.92 -9.05 -10.22
CA LEU A 133 -5.71 -9.87 -10.28
C LEU A 133 -4.75 -9.36 -9.22
N GLN A 134 -4.74 -10.03 -8.06
CA GLN A 134 -3.73 -9.82 -7.04
C GLN A 134 -2.51 -10.67 -7.42
N SER A 135 -1.48 -10.02 -7.97
CA SER A 135 -0.19 -10.64 -8.28
C SER A 135 0.86 -10.36 -7.23
#